data_AF-A0A6N7PW66-F1
#
_entry.id   AF-A0A6N7PW66-F1
#
_cell.length_a   1.000
_cell.length_b   1.000
_cell.length_c   1.000
_cell.angle_alpha   90.00
_cell.angle_beta   90.00
_cell.angle_gamma   90.00
#
_symmetry.space_group_name_H-M   'P 1'
#
loop_
_entity.id
_entity.type
_entity.pdbx_description
1 polymer ?
#
loop_
_entity_poly.entity_id
_entity_poly.type
_entity_poly.pdbx_seq_one_letter_code
_entity_poly.pdbx_strand_id
1 'polypeptide(L)'
;MNRTARPLALLFASLLAACVAGTPETPARGGGPPPPLPEIKTAPPAPGMVWIPGAWHDDGVQYVWIPGRWESPRHPTENPDGEQGP
;
A
#
# COMPACT_ATOMS: atom_id res chain seq x y z
N MET A 1 24.32 -55.20 10.57
CA MET A 1 25.12 -54.08 11.12
C MET A 1 24.80 -52.79 10.34
N ASN A 2 23.64 -52.17 10.55
CA ASN A 2 23.24 -50.92 9.87
C ASN A 2 22.18 -50.11 10.67
N ARG A 3 22.06 -50.35 11.99
CA ARG A 3 21.06 -49.68 12.85
C ARG A 3 21.37 -48.20 13.12
N THR A 4 22.62 -47.76 12.90
CA THR A 4 23.09 -46.39 13.16
C THR A 4 22.95 -45.43 11.96
N ALA A 5 22.76 -45.94 10.74
CA ALA A 5 22.57 -45.09 9.55
C ALA A 5 21.14 -44.52 9.44
N ARG A 6 20.14 -45.25 9.97
CA ARG A 6 18.73 -44.84 10.02
C ARG A 6 18.46 -43.57 10.85
N PRO A 7 18.99 -43.40 12.08
CA PRO A 7 18.74 -42.19 12.86
C PRO A 7 19.43 -40.96 12.25
N LEU A 8 20.62 -41.13 11.65
CA LEU A 8 21.35 -40.02 11.02
C LEU A 8 20.64 -39.51 9.76
N ALA A 9 20.10 -40.42 8.93
CA ALA A 9 19.32 -40.05 7.76
C ALA A 9 18.00 -39.32 8.13
N LEU A 10 17.36 -39.72 9.23
CA LEU A 10 16.13 -39.05 9.72
C LEU A 10 16.42 -37.65 10.28
N LEU A 11 17.52 -37.47 11.02
CA LEU A 11 17.94 -36.15 11.52
C LEU A 11 18.34 -35.20 10.40
N PHE A 12 18.99 -35.71 9.35
CA PHE A 12 19.37 -34.88 8.21
C PHE A 12 18.15 -34.42 7.39
N ALA A 13 17.16 -35.31 7.20
CA ALA A 13 15.90 -34.97 6.56
C ALA A 13 15.09 -33.94 7.37
N SER A 14 15.12 -34.00 8.71
CA SER A 14 14.43 -33.00 9.54
C SER A 14 15.08 -31.61 9.51
N LEU A 15 16.42 -31.54 9.39
CA LEU A 15 17.13 -30.26 9.30
C LEU A 15 16.83 -29.51 7.99
N LEU A 16 16.66 -30.23 6.88
CA LEU A 16 16.34 -29.65 5.57
C LEU A 16 14.92 -29.05 5.50
N ALA A 17 13.97 -29.55 6.29
CA ALA A 17 12.59 -29.09 6.29
C ALA A 17 12.36 -27.78 7.08
N ALA A 18 13.33 -27.34 7.89
CA ALA A 18 13.18 -26.18 8.78
C ALA A 18 13.41 -24.82 8.09
N CYS A 19 13.72 -24.78 6.79
CA CYS A 19 14.13 -23.55 6.09
C CYS A 19 12.96 -22.76 5.45
N VAL A 20 11.72 -23.27 5.50
CA VAL A 20 10.54 -22.57 4.96
C VAL A 20 9.47 -22.44 6.04
N ALA A 21 9.69 -21.53 6.98
CA ALA A 21 8.66 -21.08 7.91
C ALA A 21 8.76 -19.57 8.02
N GLY A 22 8.12 -18.89 7.07
CA GLY A 22 8.14 -17.43 6.99
C GLY A 22 7.45 -16.94 5.72
N THR A 23 6.26 -17.45 5.40
CA THR A 23 5.37 -16.68 4.52
C THR A 23 4.79 -15.58 5.39
N PRO A 24 5.14 -14.29 5.20
CA PRO A 24 4.34 -13.24 5.79
C PRO A 24 2.93 -13.47 5.26
N GLU A 25 2.01 -13.75 6.18
CA GLU A 25 0.59 -13.81 5.89
C GLU A 25 0.17 -12.39 5.49
N THR A 26 0.38 -12.05 4.22
CA THR A 26 -0.30 -10.89 3.64
C THR A 26 -1.78 -11.20 3.79
N PRO A 27 -2.55 -10.43 4.59
CA PRO A 27 -3.96 -10.68 4.74
C PRO A 27 -4.56 -10.79 3.35
N ALA A 28 -5.32 -11.86 3.09
CA ALA A 28 -5.96 -12.05 1.81
C ALA A 28 -6.63 -10.73 1.42
N ARG A 29 -6.30 -10.20 0.23
CA ARG A 29 -6.81 -8.94 -0.37
C ARG A 29 -8.30 -9.07 -0.72
N GLY A 30 -9.10 -9.51 0.25
CA GLY A 30 -10.49 -9.89 0.16
C GLY A 30 -11.35 -8.80 0.76
N GLY A 31 -11.39 -7.65 0.08
CA GLY A 31 -12.16 -6.50 0.47
C GLY A 31 -11.55 -5.26 -0.16
N GLY A 32 -12.34 -4.50 -0.91
CA GLY A 32 -11.91 -3.19 -1.38
C GLY A 32 -11.54 -2.26 -0.20
N PRO A 33 -11.09 -1.03 -0.48
CA PRO A 33 -10.78 -0.08 0.59
C PRO A 33 -11.98 0.02 1.56
N PRO A 34 -11.73 0.11 2.88
CA PRO A 34 -12.80 0.35 3.85
C PRO A 34 -13.60 1.62 3.50
N PRO A 35 -14.79 1.84 4.09
CA PRO A 35 -15.47 3.12 3.98
C PRO A 35 -14.53 4.29 4.36
N PRO A 36 -14.59 5.44 3.65
CA PRO A 36 -13.81 6.62 4.01
C PRO A 36 -14.04 7.03 5.46
N LEU A 37 -12.97 7.44 6.15
CA LEU A 37 -13.10 7.91 7.54
C LEU A 37 -13.82 9.27 7.56
N PRO A 38 -14.58 9.59 8.62
CA PRO A 38 -15.06 10.94 8.84
C PRO A 38 -13.89 11.92 8.94
N GLU A 39 -13.83 12.90 8.04
CA GLU A 39 -12.80 13.94 8.01
C GLU A 39 -13.31 15.25 8.61
N ILE A 40 -12.55 15.80 9.55
CA ILE A 40 -12.79 17.15 10.06
C ILE A 40 -12.15 18.14 9.09
N LYS A 41 -12.98 18.87 8.34
CA LYS A 41 -12.53 19.98 7.50
C LYS A 41 -12.24 21.19 8.39
N THR A 42 -10.98 21.61 8.46
CA THR A 42 -10.60 22.86 9.12
C THR A 42 -10.97 24.07 8.25
N ALA A 43 -10.84 25.28 8.77
CA ALA A 43 -10.96 26.48 7.93
C ALA A 43 -9.85 26.49 6.85
N PRO A 44 -10.14 26.96 5.63
CA PRO A 44 -9.13 27.09 4.59
C PRO A 44 -8.00 28.02 5.04
N PRO A 45 -6.72 27.63 4.86
CA PRO A 45 -5.58 28.48 5.21
C PRO A 45 -5.54 29.81 4.46
N ALA A 46 -6.09 29.87 3.24
CA ALA A 46 -6.18 31.08 2.43
C ALA A 46 -7.45 31.08 1.55
N PRO A 47 -7.95 32.26 1.14
CA PRO A 47 -9.05 32.36 0.19
C PRO A 47 -8.75 31.62 -1.13
N GLY A 48 -9.75 30.94 -1.67
CA GLY A 48 -9.64 30.24 -2.95
C GLY A 48 -9.01 28.84 -2.88
N MET A 49 -8.51 28.38 -1.72
CA MET A 49 -8.06 26.99 -1.58
C MET A 49 -9.21 26.00 -1.75
N VAL A 50 -8.90 24.83 -2.32
CA VAL A 50 -9.84 23.73 -2.56
C VAL A 50 -9.53 22.60 -1.59
N TRP A 51 -10.56 22.07 -0.93
CA TRP A 51 -10.42 20.88 -0.09
C TRP A 51 -10.36 19.63 -0.97
N ILE A 52 -9.28 18.87 -0.84
CA ILE A 52 -9.14 17.54 -1.45
C ILE A 52 -9.42 16.51 -0.36
N PRO A 53 -10.50 15.71 -0.46
CA PRO A 53 -10.80 14.68 0.54
C PRO A 53 -9.68 13.63 0.58
N GLY A 54 -9.52 13.02 1.75
CA GLY A 54 -8.62 11.90 1.95
C GLY A 54 -9.05 10.68 1.15
N ALA A 55 -8.10 9.78 0.95
CA ALA A 55 -8.31 8.57 0.17
C ALA A 55 -7.51 7.40 0.73
N TRP A 56 -8.02 6.20 0.52
CA TRP A 56 -7.27 4.98 0.75
C TRP A 56 -6.22 4.78 -0.33
N HIS A 57 -4.99 4.51 0.09
CA HIS A 57 -3.86 4.16 -0.77
C HIS A 57 -3.46 2.71 -0.51
N ASP A 58 -3.36 1.91 -1.56
CA ASP A 58 -2.81 0.55 -1.48
C ASP A 58 -1.27 0.65 -1.47
N ASP A 59 -0.63 0.30 -0.36
CA ASP A 59 0.85 0.25 -0.28
C ASP A 59 1.43 -1.09 -0.77
N GLY A 60 0.57 -1.99 -1.29
CA GLY A 60 0.89 -3.34 -1.72
C GLY A 60 0.70 -4.41 -0.64
N VAL A 61 0.67 -4.01 0.64
CA VAL A 61 0.46 -4.88 1.81
C VAL A 61 -0.90 -4.61 2.46
N GLN A 62 -1.30 -3.34 2.56
CA GLN A 62 -2.53 -2.89 3.21
C GLN A 62 -3.07 -1.59 2.58
N TYR A 63 -4.34 -1.29 2.88
CA TYR A 63 -4.90 0.03 2.63
C TYR A 63 -4.51 0.98 3.75
N VAL A 64 -3.80 2.05 3.39
CA VAL A 64 -3.40 3.14 4.30
C VAL A 64 -4.26 4.36 4.01
N TRP A 65 -4.81 4.98 5.06
CA TRP A 65 -5.59 6.21 4.91
C TRP A 65 -4.65 7.41 4.75
N ILE A 66 -4.81 8.15 3.65
CA ILE A 66 -4.15 9.44 3.42
C ILE A 66 -5.16 10.54 3.77
N PRO A 67 -4.93 11.35 4.83
CA PRO A 67 -5.83 12.45 5.20
C PRO A 67 -6.01 13.47 4.08
N GLY A 68 -7.19 14.08 4.01
CA GLY A 68 -7.45 15.19 3.11
C GLY A 68 -6.60 16.41 3.43
N ARG A 69 -6.46 17.28 2.43
CA ARG A 69 -5.62 18.47 2.51
C ARG A 69 -6.23 19.62 1.71
N TRP A 70 -5.81 20.84 2.07
CA TRP A 70 -6.05 22.02 1.26
C TRP A 70 -5.03 22.08 0.12
N GLU A 71 -5.50 22.30 -1.11
CA GLU A 71 -4.66 22.57 -2.28
C GLU A 71 -4.97 23.93 -2.88
N SER A 72 -3.95 24.58 -3.42
CA SER A 72 -4.13 25.75 -4.28
C SER A 72 -4.84 25.31 -5.56
N PRO A 73 -5.77 26.13 -6.10
CA PRO A 73 -6.32 25.89 -7.43
C PRO A 73 -5.17 25.73 -8.42
N ARG A 74 -5.21 24.62 -9.16
CA ARG A 74 -4.35 24.45 -10.33
C ARG A 74 -4.69 25.57 -11.31
N HIS A 75 -3.76 26.48 -11.52
CA HIS A 75 -3.81 27.36 -12.67
C HIS A 75 -3.75 26.46 -13.89
N PRO A 76 -4.69 26.58 -14.86
CA PRO A 76 -4.48 25.99 -16.17
C PRO A 76 -3.09 26.45 -16.63
N THR A 77 -2.21 25.51 -16.92
CA THR A 77 -1.00 25.84 -17.67
C THR A 77 -1.51 26.35 -19.00
N GLU A 78 -1.62 27.68 -19.12
CA GLU A 78 -1.76 28.32 -20.41
C GLU A 78 -0.57 27.82 -21.22
N ASN A 79 -0.86 27.00 -22.23
CA ASN A 79 0.13 26.52 -23.17
C ASN A 79 0.73 27.77 -23.81
N PRO A 80 2.01 28.13 -23.54
CA PRO A 80 2.56 29.41 -24.01
C PRO A 80 2.66 29.48 -25.53
N ASP A 81 2.51 28.34 -26.20
CA ASP A 81 2.64 28.22 -27.65
C ASP A 81 1.30 27.75 -28.22
N GLY A 82 0.59 28.68 -28.86
CA GLY A 82 -0.68 28.44 -29.56
C GLY A 82 -0.58 27.52 -30.79
N GLU A 83 0.19 26.43 -30.74
CA GLU A 83 0.19 25.41 -31.77
C GLU A 83 -1.08 24.55 -31.64
N GLN A 84 -2.14 25.08 -32.26
CA GLN A 84 -3.22 24.30 -32.82
C GLN A 84 -2.61 23.15 -33.64
N GLY A 85 -3.08 21.92 -33.36
CA GLY A 85 -2.56 20.69 -33.94
C GLY A 85 -2.62 20.60 -35.47
N PRO A 86 -2.10 19.51 -36.06
CA PRO A 86 -2.22 19.26 -37.50
C PRO A 86 -3.67 19.08 -37.94
#